data_AF-A0A2V8MLW1-F1
#
_entry.id   AF-A0A2V8MLW1-F1
#
_cell.length_a   1.000
_cell.length_b   1.000
_cell.length_c   1.000
_cell.angle_alpha   90.00
_cell.angle_beta   90.00
_cell.angle_gamma   90.00
#
_symmetry.space_group_name_H-M   'P 1'
#
loop_
_entity.id
_entity.type
_entity.pdbx_description
1 polymer ?
#
loop_
_entity_poly.entity_id
_entity_poly.type
_entity_poly.pdbx_seq_one_letter_code
_entity_poly.pdbx_strand_id
1 'polypeptide(L)'
;MVKRSICAALLTICGAFGSVTAVAAQAGPEQGAWGVIQNYCFGCHNSKARVAGLAFDSMSPDRIADDAQTWEAAIRKLRGGLMPPPGAKRPDGQSVVELISWLEKKIDTAATGSRPGRVALRRLNRR
;
A
#
# COMPACT_ATOMS: atom_id res chain seq x y z
N MET A 1 34.04 48.74 51.12
CA MET A 1 33.19 49.16 52.27
C MET A 1 31.96 49.81 51.65
N VAL A 2 30.69 49.39 51.75
CA VAL A 2 29.86 48.62 52.69
C VAL A 2 28.63 48.18 51.82
N LYS A 3 28.41 46.89 51.50
CA LYS A 3 27.63 45.86 52.23
C LYS A 3 26.24 45.60 51.60
N ARG A 4 26.12 44.42 50.96
CA ARG A 4 24.99 43.47 50.88
C ARG A 4 23.55 44.00 51.04
N SER A 5 22.69 43.66 50.07
CA SER A 5 21.35 43.16 50.36
C SER A 5 20.90 42.13 49.32
N ILE A 6 20.67 40.92 49.83
CA ILE A 6 20.08 39.76 49.16
C ILE A 6 18.58 39.88 49.39
N CYS A 7 17.78 39.84 48.32
CA CYS A 7 16.36 39.51 48.42
C CYS A 7 16.12 38.27 47.58
N ALA A 8 15.97 37.15 48.30
CA ALA A 8 15.42 35.92 47.79
C ALA A 8 13.95 36.14 47.40
N ALA A 9 13.59 35.74 46.19
CA ALA A 9 12.21 35.41 45.85
C ALA A 9 12.23 34.02 45.21
N LEU A 10 11.89 33.03 46.02
CA LEU A 10 11.47 31.71 45.58
C LEU A 10 10.26 31.88 44.66
N LEU A 11 10.38 31.39 43.43
CA LEU A 11 9.23 30.87 42.70
C LEU A 11 9.64 29.59 41.98
N THR A 12 9.54 28.50 42.71
CA THR A 12 9.55 27.14 42.18
C THR A 12 8.36 26.97 41.25
N ILE A 13 8.56 27.05 39.93
CA ILE A 13 7.62 26.50 38.97
C ILE A 13 8.26 25.24 38.41
N CYS A 14 7.92 24.11 39.03
CA CYS A 14 8.10 22.78 38.48
C CYS A 14 7.14 22.64 37.29
N GLY A 15 7.57 23.09 36.11
CA GLY A 15 6.89 22.81 34.86
C GLY A 15 7.28 21.42 34.40
N ALA A 16 6.49 20.41 34.76
CA ALA A 16 6.58 19.09 34.16
C ALA A 16 6.25 19.22 32.65
N PHE A 17 7.27 19.30 31.82
CA PHE A 17 7.13 19.13 30.38
C PHE A 17 6.72 17.69 30.13
N GLY A 18 5.41 17.44 30.09
CA GLY A 18 4.86 16.19 29.59
C GLY A 18 5.22 16.03 28.13
N SER A 19 6.11 15.11 27.82
CA SER A 19 6.41 14.69 26.45
C SER A 19 5.13 14.14 25.81
N VAL A 20 4.46 14.97 25.00
CA VAL A 20 3.40 14.50 24.11
C VAL A 20 4.09 13.68 23.02
N THR A 21 4.13 12.36 23.20
CA THR A 21 4.49 11.44 22.13
C THR A 21 3.37 11.48 21.10
N ALA A 22 3.60 12.18 20.00
CA ALA A 22 2.74 12.08 18.83
C ALA A 22 2.81 10.63 18.33
N VAL A 23 1.76 9.85 18.61
CA VAL A 23 1.51 8.59 17.91
C VAL A 23 1.23 8.98 16.47
N ALA A 24 2.25 8.90 15.62
CA ALA A 24 2.06 8.87 14.18
C ALA A 24 1.20 7.64 13.91
N ALA A 25 -0.09 7.86 13.58
CA ALA A 25 -0.97 6.79 13.14
C ALA A 25 -0.31 6.13 11.93
N GLN A 26 0.27 4.94 12.13
CA GLN A 26 0.75 4.15 11.02
C GLN A 26 -0.49 3.82 10.19
N ALA A 27 -0.59 4.44 9.01
CA ALA A 27 -1.53 4.03 7.99
C ALA A 27 -1.39 2.51 7.87
N GLY A 28 -2.49 1.78 8.08
CA GLY A 28 -2.47 0.32 8.01
C GLY A 28 -1.96 -0.15 6.64
N PRO A 29 -1.57 -1.43 6.53
CA PRO A 29 -0.99 -1.98 5.31
C PRO A 29 -1.84 -1.70 4.06
N GLU A 30 -3.17 -1.63 4.23
CA GLU A 30 -4.13 -1.35 3.16
C GLU A 30 -4.08 0.09 2.66
N GLN A 31 -4.00 1.07 3.57
CA GLN A 31 -3.88 2.49 3.18
C GLN A 31 -2.53 2.75 2.48
N GLY A 32 -1.46 2.09 2.93
CA GLY A 32 -0.14 2.17 2.30
C GLY A 32 -0.14 1.64 0.86
N ALA A 33 -0.59 0.39 0.67
CA ALA A 33 -0.60 -0.26 -0.64
C ALA A 33 -1.53 0.44 -1.64
N TRP A 34 -2.74 0.86 -1.22
CA TRP A 34 -3.63 1.61 -2.08
C TRP A 34 -3.07 3.00 -2.44
N GLY A 35 -2.30 3.62 -1.54
CA GLY A 35 -1.57 4.86 -1.82
C GLY A 35 -0.57 4.70 -2.98
N VAL A 36 0.10 3.55 -3.09
CA VAL A 36 0.99 3.24 -4.23
C VAL A 36 0.19 3.19 -5.53
N ILE A 37 -0.97 2.52 -5.54
CA ILE A 37 -1.83 2.44 -6.73
C ILE A 37 -2.27 3.85 -7.19
N GLN A 38 -2.71 4.69 -6.25
CA GLN A 38 -3.11 6.07 -6.56
C GLN A 38 -1.96 6.87 -7.19
N ASN A 39 -0.75 6.75 -6.63
CA ASN A 39 0.40 7.53 -7.07
C ASN A 39 0.98 7.09 -8.42
N TYR A 40 0.92 5.80 -8.75
CA TYR A 40 1.64 5.24 -9.89
C TYR A 40 0.74 4.67 -11.00
N CYS A 41 -0.50 4.30 -10.68
CA CYS A 41 -1.43 3.70 -11.65
C CYS A 41 -2.42 4.72 -12.20
N PHE A 42 -2.94 5.62 -11.36
CA PHE A 42 -4.02 6.54 -11.74
C PHE A 42 -3.58 7.60 -12.74
N GLY A 43 -2.28 7.88 -12.90
CA GLY A 43 -1.80 8.82 -13.91
C GLY A 43 -2.19 8.41 -15.34
N CYS A 44 -2.22 7.11 -15.63
CA CYS A 44 -2.49 6.58 -16.97
C CYS A 44 -3.76 5.72 -17.04
N HIS A 45 -4.04 4.92 -16.02
CA HIS A 45 -5.16 3.99 -15.97
C HIS A 45 -6.29 4.57 -15.13
N ASN A 46 -6.89 5.65 -15.61
CA ASN A 46 -8.01 6.34 -14.97
C ASN A 46 -9.23 6.46 -15.88
N SER A 47 -10.35 6.89 -15.31
CA SER A 47 -11.64 7.05 -15.98
C SER A 47 -11.62 7.99 -17.19
N LYS A 48 -10.67 8.93 -17.25
CA LYS A 48 -10.49 9.88 -18.35
C LYS A 48 -9.60 9.32 -19.47
N ALA A 49 -8.40 8.84 -19.13
CA ALA A 49 -7.40 8.38 -20.10
C ALA A 49 -7.67 6.97 -20.61
N ARG A 50 -8.23 6.10 -19.75
CA ARG A 50 -8.60 4.70 -20.04
C ARG A 50 -7.54 3.92 -20.82
N VAL A 51 -6.26 4.11 -20.48
CA VAL A 51 -5.18 3.38 -21.13
C VAL A 51 -5.40 1.88 -20.93
N ALA A 52 -5.33 1.12 -22.03
CA ALA A 52 -5.65 -0.30 -22.10
C ALA A 52 -7.08 -0.66 -21.62
N GLY A 53 -8.01 0.29 -21.66
CA GLY A 53 -9.39 0.10 -21.21
C GLY A 53 -9.55 0.03 -19.69
N LEU A 54 -8.55 0.43 -18.90
CA LEU A 54 -8.54 0.33 -17.44
C LEU A 54 -8.76 1.69 -16.76
N ALA A 55 -9.49 1.67 -15.64
CA ALA A 55 -9.78 2.83 -14.81
C ALA A 55 -9.71 2.46 -13.31
N PHE A 56 -8.50 2.38 -12.75
CA PHE A 56 -8.31 1.99 -11.35
C PHE A 56 -8.84 3.03 -10.35
N ASP A 57 -9.01 4.29 -10.78
CA ASP A 57 -9.63 5.37 -10.00
C ASP A 57 -11.12 5.16 -9.74
N SER A 58 -11.77 4.27 -10.49
CA SER A 58 -13.16 3.85 -10.25
C SER A 58 -13.28 2.57 -9.41
N MET A 59 -12.17 1.96 -9.02
CA MET A 59 -12.13 0.73 -8.23
C MET A 59 -11.93 1.04 -6.74
N SER A 60 -12.22 0.06 -5.89
CA SER A 60 -12.10 0.18 -4.43
C SER A 60 -11.15 -0.87 -3.84
N PRO A 61 -10.33 -0.51 -2.82
CA PRO A 61 -9.49 -1.47 -2.12
C PRO A 61 -10.27 -2.59 -1.41
N ASP A 62 -11.56 -2.38 -1.14
CA ASP A 62 -12.44 -3.37 -0.49
C ASP A 62 -13.06 -4.36 -1.47
N ARG A 63 -12.98 -4.08 -2.78
CA ARG A 63 -13.60 -4.88 -3.85
C ARG A 63 -12.58 -5.52 -4.79
N ILE A 64 -11.30 -5.57 -4.39
CA ILE A 64 -10.21 -6.16 -5.20
C ILE A 64 -10.52 -7.59 -5.64
N ALA A 65 -11.13 -8.39 -4.75
CA ALA A 65 -11.49 -9.77 -5.05
C ALA A 65 -12.57 -9.88 -6.14
N ASP A 66 -13.49 -8.92 -6.25
CA ASP A 66 -14.53 -8.92 -7.27
C ASP A 66 -13.94 -8.67 -8.67
N ASP A 67 -12.86 -7.89 -8.73
CA ASP A 67 -12.13 -7.55 -9.95
C ASP A 67 -10.83 -8.39 -10.12
N ALA A 68 -10.77 -9.58 -9.53
CA ALA A 68 -9.55 -10.39 -9.42
C ALA A 68 -8.83 -10.57 -10.76
N GLN A 69 -9.56 -10.83 -11.86
CA GLN A 69 -8.96 -10.99 -13.18
C GLN A 69 -8.13 -9.77 -13.62
N THR A 70 -8.63 -8.57 -13.34
CA THR A 70 -7.94 -7.31 -13.67
C THR A 70 -6.72 -7.11 -12.78
N TRP A 71 -6.85 -7.36 -11.47
CA TRP A 71 -5.75 -7.21 -10.52
C TRP A 71 -4.66 -8.25 -10.72
N GLU A 72 -4.99 -9.49 -11.07
CA GLU A 72 -4.01 -10.51 -11.47
C GLU A 72 -3.24 -10.10 -12.73
N ALA A 73 -3.90 -9.45 -13.69
CA ALA A 73 -3.22 -8.90 -14.86
C ALA A 73 -2.24 -7.79 -14.46
N ALA A 74 -2.63 -6.91 -13.55
CA ALA A 74 -1.76 -5.88 -12.99
C ALA A 74 -0.56 -6.51 -12.23
N ILE A 75 -0.79 -7.52 -11.39
CA ILE A 75 0.26 -8.28 -10.69
C ILE A 75 1.27 -8.86 -11.69
N ARG A 76 0.81 -9.50 -12.77
CA ARG A 76 1.70 -10.04 -13.81
C ARG A 76 2.56 -8.96 -14.46
N LYS A 77 2.00 -7.76 -14.71
CA LYS A 77 2.75 -6.63 -15.27
C LYS A 77 3.76 -6.05 -14.28
N LEU A 78 3.42 -5.97 -12.99
CA LEU A 78 4.33 -5.53 -11.93
C LEU A 78 5.49 -6.52 -11.75
N ARG A 79 5.20 -7.82 -11.65
CA ARG A 79 6.21 -8.89 -11.57
C ARG A 79 7.15 -8.89 -12.78
N GLY A 80 6.64 -8.60 -13.98
CA GLY A 80 7.43 -8.47 -15.20
C GLY A 80 8.17 -7.14 -15.36
N GLY A 81 8.05 -6.21 -14.42
CA GLY A 81 8.65 -4.87 -14.52
C GLY A 81 8.08 -3.99 -15.65
N LEU A 82 7.00 -4.43 -16.30
CA LEU A 82 6.41 -3.78 -17.47
C LEU A 82 5.57 -2.55 -17.10
N MET A 83 5.20 -2.42 -15.82
CA MET A 83 4.47 -1.27 -15.29
C MET A 83 5.19 -0.71 -14.05
N PRO A 84 5.26 0.63 -13.89
CA PRO A 84 4.92 1.67 -14.88
C PRO A 84 5.77 1.58 -16.16
N PRO A 85 5.40 2.20 -17.31
CA PRO A 85 6.22 2.16 -18.51
C PRO A 85 7.55 2.92 -18.34
N PRO A 86 8.57 2.67 -19.20
CA PRO A 86 9.80 3.45 -19.21
C PRO A 86 9.50 4.95 -19.36
N GLY A 87 10.19 5.79 -18.58
CA GLY A 87 9.98 7.25 -18.55
C GLY A 87 8.92 7.73 -17.56
N ALA A 88 8.07 6.84 -17.03
CA ALA A 88 7.16 7.18 -15.93
C ALA A 88 7.85 7.05 -14.57
N LYS A 89 7.36 7.80 -13.56
CA LYS A 89 7.79 7.66 -12.17
C LYS A 89 7.53 6.23 -11.70
N ARG A 90 8.53 5.57 -11.11
CA ARG A 90 8.40 4.20 -10.59
C ARG A 90 8.45 4.19 -9.06
N PRO A 91 7.66 3.33 -8.40
CA PRO A 91 7.90 2.98 -7.01
C PRO A 91 9.24 2.25 -6.88
N ASP A 92 9.84 2.30 -5.69
CA ASP A 92 11.02 1.50 -5.37
C ASP A 92 10.67 0.00 -5.35
N GLY A 93 11.70 -0.84 -5.42
CA GLY A 93 11.51 -2.29 -5.53
C GLY A 93 10.77 -2.92 -4.34
N GLN A 94 10.98 -2.40 -3.12
CA GLN A 94 10.31 -2.90 -1.93
C GLN A 94 8.81 -2.56 -1.98
N SER A 95 8.47 -1.32 -2.32
CA SER A 95 7.08 -0.90 -2.53
C SER A 95 6.36 -1.76 -3.58
N VAL A 96 7.04 -2.18 -4.65
CA VAL A 96 6.46 -3.08 -5.66
C VAL A 96 6.17 -4.47 -5.07
N VAL A 97 7.12 -5.04 -4.33
CA VAL A 97 6.96 -6.36 -3.71
C VAL A 97 5.83 -6.36 -2.67
N GLU A 98 5.77 -5.33 -1.83
CA GLU A 98 4.72 -5.15 -0.84
C GLU A 98 3.34 -4.99 -1.50
N LEU A 99 3.24 -4.19 -2.57
CA LEU A 99 2.01 -4.04 -3.33
C LEU A 99 1.53 -5.36 -3.95
N ILE A 100 2.44 -6.11 -4.58
CA ILE A 100 2.12 -7.43 -5.16
C ILE A 100 1.59 -8.37 -4.08
N SER A 101 2.32 -8.49 -2.96
CA SER A 101 1.94 -9.37 -1.86
C SER A 101 0.58 -8.99 -1.27
N TRP A 102 0.31 -7.69 -1.15
CA TRP A 102 -0.97 -7.20 -0.66
C TRP A 102 -2.14 -7.53 -1.61
N LEU A 103 -1.98 -7.32 -2.91
CA LEU A 103 -3.00 -7.66 -3.92
C LEU A 103 -3.28 -9.16 -3.94
N GLU A 104 -2.24 -10.00 -3.94
CA GLU A 104 -2.36 -11.46 -3.90
C GLU A 104 -3.13 -11.90 -2.65
N LYS A 105 -2.76 -11.38 -1.47
CA LYS A 105 -3.47 -11.69 -0.22
C LYS A 105 -4.95 -11.31 -0.27
N LYS A 106 -5.29 -10.14 -0.83
CA LYS A 106 -6.69 -9.71 -0.97
C LYS A 106 -7.51 -10.66 -1.85
N ILE A 107 -6.91 -11.14 -2.96
CA ILE A 107 -7.56 -12.10 -3.87
C ILE A 107 -7.67 -13.49 -3.23
N ASP A 108 -6.56 -14.01 -2.68
CA ASP A 108 -6.49 -15.36 -2.12
C ASP A 108 -7.39 -15.53 -0.89
N THR A 109 -7.50 -14.50 -0.04
CA THR A 109 -8.37 -14.57 1.15
C THR A 109 -9.84 -14.75 0.76
N ALA A 110 -10.28 -14.13 -0.34
CA ALA A 110 -11.64 -14.33 -0.87
C ALA A 110 -11.81 -15.71 -1.52
N ALA A 111 -10.75 -16.28 -2.09
CA ALA A 111 -10.76 -17.60 -2.72
C ALA A 111 -10.86 -18.77 -1.72
N THR A 112 -10.60 -18.55 -0.42
CA THR A 112 -10.65 -19.62 0.61
C THR A 112 -12.01 -20.34 0.75
N GLY A 113 -13.10 -19.74 0.26
CA GLY A 113 -14.42 -20.39 0.17
C GLY A 113 -14.66 -21.16 -1.14
N SER A 114 -13.83 -20.98 -2.16
CA SER A 114 -13.97 -21.60 -3.48
C SER A 114 -13.15 -22.90 -3.53
N ARG A 115 -13.82 -24.05 -3.70
CA ARG A 115 -13.12 -25.32 -3.88
C ARG A 115 -12.55 -25.36 -5.30
N PRO A 116 -11.21 -25.43 -5.49
CA PRO A 116 -10.66 -25.57 -6.84
C PRO A 116 -11.23 -26.84 -7.48
N GLY A 117 -11.75 -26.70 -8.69
CA GLY A 117 -12.27 -27.83 -9.45
C GLY A 117 -11.21 -28.91 -9.62
N ARG A 118 -11.57 -30.18 -9.46
CA ARG A 118 -10.65 -31.29 -9.74
C ARG A 118 -10.33 -31.31 -11.24
N VAL A 119 -9.10 -30.96 -11.60
CA VAL A 119 -8.57 -31.24 -12.93
C VAL A 119 -7.98 -32.65 -12.92
N ALA A 120 -8.61 -33.57 -13.65
CA ALA A 120 -8.04 -34.90 -13.84
C ALA A 120 -6.77 -34.77 -14.71
N LEU A 121 -5.61 -35.18 -14.17
CA LEU A 121 -4.39 -35.23 -14.95
C LEU A 121 -4.56 -36.27 -16.07
N ARG A 122 -4.62 -35.81 -17.33
CA ARG A 122 -4.60 -36.71 -18.49
C ARG A 122 -3.19 -37.27 -18.61
N ARG A 123 -3.05 -38.59 -18.48
CA ARG A 123 -1.77 -39.29 -18.63
C ARG A 123 -1.23 -39.08 -20.05
N LEU A 124 -0.08 -38.42 -20.18
CA LEU A 124 0.68 -38.34 -21.44
C LEU A 124 1.38 -39.68 -21.67
N ASN A 125 0.95 -40.44 -22.68
CA ASN A 125 1.70 -41.60 -23.15
C ASN A 125 2.94 -41.11 -23.92
N ARG A 126 4.13 -41.53 -23.47
CA ARG A 126 5.39 -41.31 -24.18
C ARG A 126 5.43 -42.27 -25.38
N ARG A 127 5.64 -41.74 -26.59
CA ARG A 127 6.05 -42.53 -27.75
C ARG A 127 7.54 -42.81 -27.68
#